data_AF-E5CCP2-F1
#
_entry.id   AF-E5CCP2-F1
#
_cell.length_a   1.000
_cell.length_b   1.000
_cell.length_c   1.000
_cell.angle_alpha   90.00
_cell.angle_beta   90.00
_cell.angle_gamma   90.00
#
_symmetry.space_group_name_H-M   'P 1'
#
loop_
_entity.id
_entity.type
_entity.pdbx_description
1 polymer ?
#
loop_
_entity_poly.entity_id
_entity_poly.type
_entity_poly.pdbx_seq_one_letter_code
_entity_poly.pdbx_strand_id
1 'polypeptide(L)'
;MELMDLFRKQSREKALREKIRQGFEDSVMEVIREGAAESPMGGLIVKAAIASFYQGMKSSELKNICLETGVNFQDILDEECQNALHKYLEE
;
A
#
# COMPACT_ATOMS: atom_id res chain seq x y z
N MET A 1 -27.51 -3.70 -16.50
CA MET A 1 -27.16 -3.08 -15.21
C MET A 1 -25.81 -3.57 -14.73
N GLU A 2 -25.52 -4.88 -14.83
CA GLU A 2 -24.26 -5.52 -14.41
C GLU A 2 -22.97 -4.92 -15.00
N LEU A 3 -22.97 -4.50 -16.28
CA LEU A 3 -21.77 -3.93 -16.93
C LEU A 3 -21.34 -2.58 -16.31
N MET A 4 -22.30 -1.73 -15.95
CA MET A 4 -22.04 -0.44 -15.28
C MET A 4 -21.46 -0.65 -13.87
N ASP A 5 -21.96 -1.65 -13.15
CA ASP A 5 -21.48 -1.98 -11.80
C ASP A 5 -20.08 -2.60 -11.84
N LEU A 6 -19.76 -3.39 -12.87
CA LEU A 6 -18.42 -3.90 -13.13
C LEU A 6 -17.40 -2.76 -13.35
N PHE A 7 -17.74 -1.79 -14.20
CA PHE A 7 -16.87 -0.62 -14.44
C PHE A 7 -16.69 0.22 -13.18
N ARG A 8 -17.74 0.43 -12.38
CA ARG A 8 -17.65 1.13 -11.10
C ARG A 8 -16.78 0.39 -10.10
N LYS A 9 -16.84 -0.95 -10.06
CA LYS A 9 -15.97 -1.78 -9.21
C LYS A 9 -14.51 -1.62 -9.64
N GLN A 10 -14.21 -1.78 -10.92
CA GLN A 10 -12.87 -1.64 -11.45
C GLN A 10 -12.28 -0.24 -11.20
N SER A 11 -13.10 0.81 -11.34
CA SER A 11 -12.69 2.18 -11.02
C SER A 11 -12.36 2.36 -9.54
N ARG A 12 -13.13 1.73 -8.63
CA ARG A 12 -12.90 1.77 -7.19
C ARG A 12 -11.63 1.02 -6.80
N GLU A 13 -11.39 -0.17 -7.37
CA GLU A 13 -10.17 -0.94 -7.17
C GLU A 13 -8.93 -0.15 -7.62
N LYS A 14 -9.00 0.49 -8.79
CA LYS A 14 -7.91 1.31 -9.29
C LYS A 14 -7.60 2.48 -8.36
N ALA A 15 -8.62 3.21 -7.92
CA ALA A 15 -8.45 4.34 -7.01
C ALA A 15 -7.89 3.90 -5.66
N LEU A 16 -8.39 2.79 -5.10
CA LEU A 16 -7.88 2.23 -3.85
C LEU A 16 -6.42 1.83 -3.97
N ARG A 17 -6.07 1.11 -5.05
CA ARG A 17 -4.70 0.69 -5.33
C ARG A 17 -3.74 1.87 -5.38
N GLU A 18 -4.12 2.93 -6.09
CA GLU A 18 -3.32 4.16 -6.19
C GLU A 18 -3.14 4.85 -4.84
N LYS A 19 -4.18 4.87 -3.99
CA LYS A 19 -4.07 5.42 -2.63
C LYS A 19 -3.20 4.58 -1.70
N ILE A 20 -3.31 3.26 -1.76
CA ILE A 20 -2.44 2.36 -0.97
C ILE A 20 -1.00 2.50 -1.40
N ARG A 21 -0.74 2.54 -2.72
CA ARG A 21 0.60 2.78 -3.27
C ARG A 21 1.19 4.10 -2.78
N GLN A 22 0.42 5.18 -2.88
CA GLN A 22 0.85 6.49 -2.39
C GLN A 22 1.18 6.44 -0.90
N GLY A 23 0.38 5.75 -0.09
CA GLY A 23 0.65 5.62 1.35
C GLY A 23 1.97 4.88 1.66
N PHE A 24 2.29 3.83 0.90
CA PHE A 24 3.61 3.20 0.98
C PHE A 24 4.74 4.15 0.57
N GLU A 25 4.58 4.87 -0.54
CA GLU A 25 5.57 5.84 -1.01
C GLU A 25 5.80 6.96 0.01
N ASP A 26 4.74 7.53 0.57
CA ASP A 26 4.82 8.59 1.57
C ASP A 26 5.55 8.09 2.83
N SER A 27 5.21 6.89 3.31
CA SER A 27 5.84 6.28 4.49
C SER A 27 7.35 6.03 4.29
N VAL A 28 7.76 5.62 3.08
CA VAL A 28 9.17 5.41 2.75
C VAL A 28 9.90 6.75 2.57
N MET A 29 9.27 7.70 1.88
CA MET A 29 9.87 9.01 1.63
C MET A 29 10.05 9.83 2.92
N GLU A 30 9.18 9.64 3.91
CA GLU A 30 9.35 10.22 5.24
C GLU A 30 10.68 9.78 5.86
N VAL A 31 10.93 8.48 5.99
CA VAL A 31 12.16 7.98 6.61
C VAL A 31 13.41 8.28 5.76
N ILE A 32 13.29 8.34 4.43
CA ILE A 32 14.38 8.79 3.55
C ILE A 32 14.75 10.24 3.84
N ARG A 33 13.75 11.14 3.97
CA ARG A 33 13.99 12.56 4.31
C ARG A 33 14.62 12.73 5.69
N GLU A 34 14.39 11.79 6.60
CA GLU A 34 15.00 11.74 7.93
C GLU A 34 16.43 11.16 7.93
N GLY A 35 16.97 10.80 6.77
CA GLY A 35 18.35 10.36 6.61
C GLY A 35 18.55 8.84 6.57
N ALA A 36 17.49 8.07 6.27
CA ALA A 36 17.63 6.62 6.12
C ALA A 36 18.60 6.26 4.97
N ALA A 37 18.67 7.04 3.89
CA ALA A 37 19.52 6.73 2.74
C ALA A 37 21.02 6.77 3.06
N GLU A 38 21.44 7.62 3.99
CA GLU A 38 22.82 7.79 4.43
C GLU A 38 23.18 6.86 5.61
N SER A 39 22.18 6.22 6.22
CA SER A 39 22.36 5.32 7.34
C SER A 39 22.86 3.95 6.88
N PRO A 40 23.84 3.33 7.57
CA PRO A 40 24.19 1.92 7.36
C PRO A 40 23.02 0.96 7.59
N MET A 41 21.98 1.41 8.30
CA MET A 41 20.74 0.67 8.55
C MET A 41 19.59 1.09 7.62
N GLY A 42 19.87 1.86 6.56
CA GLY A 42 18.86 2.46 5.69
C GLY A 42 17.83 1.48 5.14
N GLY A 43 18.28 0.35 4.60
CA GLY A 43 17.38 -0.70 4.11
C GLY A 43 16.48 -1.29 5.21
N LEU A 44 16.97 -1.42 6.45
CA LEU A 44 16.15 -1.87 7.58
C LEU A 44 15.10 -0.83 7.98
N ILE A 45 15.48 0.46 7.98
CA ILE A 45 14.58 1.56 8.30
C ILE A 45 13.46 1.65 7.26
N VAL A 46 13.79 1.58 5.96
CA VAL A 46 12.80 1.55 4.87
C VAL A 46 11.89 0.33 4.99
N LYS A 47 12.44 -0.86 5.26
CA LYS A 47 11.63 -2.07 5.49
C LYS A 47 10.68 -1.93 6.68
N ALA A 48 11.12 -1.30 7.76
CA ALA A 48 10.29 -1.05 8.94
C ALA A 48 9.16 -0.06 8.65
N ALA A 49 9.40 0.97 7.84
CA ALA A 49 8.37 1.91 7.39
C ALA A 49 7.28 1.21 6.56
N ILE A 50 7.69 0.40 5.57
CA ILE A 50 6.77 -0.42 4.76
C ILE A 50 5.94 -1.36 5.65
N ALA A 51 6.61 -2.08 6.56
CA ALA A 51 5.93 -2.99 7.48
C ALA A 51 4.93 -2.27 8.40
N SER A 52 5.30 -1.10 8.93
CA SER A 52 4.45 -0.29 9.81
C SER A 52 3.18 0.16 9.08
N PHE A 53 3.32 0.70 7.86
CA PHE A 53 2.16 1.10 7.06
C PHE A 53 1.25 -0.10 6.74
N TYR A 54 1.82 -1.22 6.32
CA TYR A 54 1.07 -2.44 6.03
C TYR A 54 0.26 -2.94 7.23
N GLN A 55 0.87 -2.99 8.42
CA GLN A 55 0.17 -3.39 9.65
C GLN A 55 -0.94 -2.40 10.02
N GLY A 56 -0.69 -1.09 9.90
CA GLY A 56 -1.72 -0.06 10.12
C GLY A 56 -2.92 -0.26 9.21
N MET A 57 -2.69 -0.51 7.92
CA MET A 57 -3.76 -0.76 6.95
C MET A 57 -4.51 -2.08 7.22
N LYS A 58 -3.83 -3.14 7.67
CA LYS A 58 -4.46 -4.40 8.09
C LYS A 58 -5.43 -4.21 9.25
N SER A 59 -5.10 -3.33 10.18
CA SER A 59 -5.97 -2.99 11.32
C SER A 59 -7.08 -1.99 11.00
N SER A 60 -7.13 -1.46 9.77
CA SER A 60 -8.09 -0.42 9.40
C SER A 60 -9.51 -0.98 9.17
N GLU A 61 -10.52 -0.18 9.53
CA GLU A 61 -11.92 -0.45 9.19
C GLU A 61 -12.18 -0.46 7.68
N LEU A 62 -11.24 0.10 6.89
CA LEU A 62 -11.30 0.17 5.44
C LEU A 62 -11.46 -1.21 4.79
N LYS A 63 -10.89 -2.25 5.41
CA LYS A 63 -11.06 -3.64 4.99
C LYS A 63 -12.55 -4.05 4.93
N ASN A 64 -13.33 -3.70 5.95
CA ASN A 64 -14.75 -4.05 6.02
C ASN A 64 -15.56 -3.30 4.95
N ILE A 65 -15.27 -2.02 4.76
CA ILE A 65 -15.91 -1.19 3.72
C ILE A 65 -15.64 -1.73 2.30
N CYS A 66 -14.41 -2.17 2.03
CA CYS A 66 -14.07 -2.76 0.74
C CYS A 66 -14.76 -4.10 0.50
N LEU A 67 -14.88 -4.94 1.54
CA LEU A 67 -15.62 -6.21 1.49
C LEU A 67 -17.10 -5.99 1.11
N GLU A 68 -17.77 -5.03 1.73
CA GLU A 68 -19.17 -4.68 1.42
C GLU A 68 -19.38 -4.19 -0.02
N THR A 69 -18.34 -3.60 -0.61
CA THR A 69 -18.35 -3.09 -1.99
C THR A 69 -17.80 -4.09 -3.01
N GLY A 70 -17.46 -5.31 -2.56
CA GLY A 70 -16.96 -6.42 -3.39
C GLY A 70 -15.51 -6.25 -3.83
N VAL A 71 -14.77 -5.29 -3.28
CA VAL A 71 -13.36 -5.01 -3.59
C VAL A 71 -12.46 -5.84 -2.67
N ASN A 72 -11.53 -6.62 -3.25
CA ASN A 72 -10.60 -7.40 -2.43
C ASN A 72 -9.45 -6.52 -1.92
N PHE A 73 -9.69 -5.86 -0.80
CA PHE A 73 -8.70 -4.99 -0.15
C PHE A 73 -7.42 -5.72 0.25
N GLN A 74 -7.54 -6.97 0.75
CA GLN A 74 -6.37 -7.69 1.25
C GLN A 74 -5.38 -8.02 0.13
N ASP A 75 -5.88 -8.50 -1.01
CA ASP A 75 -5.03 -8.80 -2.18
C ASP A 75 -4.35 -7.52 -2.69
N ILE A 76 -5.09 -6.40 -2.80
CA ILE A 76 -4.51 -5.13 -3.25
C ILE A 76 -3.42 -4.65 -2.28
N LEU A 77 -3.67 -4.75 -0.96
CA LEU A 77 -2.69 -4.35 0.05
C LEU A 77 -1.44 -5.24 0.01
N ASP A 78 -1.61 -6.55 -0.17
CA ASP A 78 -0.50 -7.50 -0.26
C ASP A 78 0.34 -7.27 -1.52
N GLU A 79 -0.30 -7.08 -2.67
CA GLU A 79 0.38 -6.77 -3.93
C GLU A 79 1.16 -5.45 -3.87
N GLU A 80 0.55 -4.36 -3.38
CA GLU A 80 1.25 -3.08 -3.29
C GLU A 80 2.36 -3.08 -2.23
N CYS A 81 2.23 -3.90 -1.18
CA CYS A 81 3.33 -4.15 -0.22
C CYS A 81 4.52 -4.82 -0.91
N GLN A 82 4.28 -5.87 -1.70
CA GLN A 82 5.35 -6.52 -2.48
C GLN A 82 5.98 -5.56 -3.50
N ASN A 83 5.17 -4.76 -4.18
CA ASN A 83 5.67 -3.74 -5.11
C ASN A 83 6.56 -2.72 -4.39
N ALA A 84 6.19 -2.28 -3.19
CA ALA A 84 6.99 -1.35 -2.40
C ALA A 84 8.32 -2.00 -1.94
N LEU A 85 8.28 -3.25 -1.47
CA LEU A 85 9.49 -4.00 -1.11
C LEU A 85 10.43 -4.12 -2.33
N HIS A 86 9.91 -4.54 -3.48
CA HIS A 86 10.69 -4.65 -4.71
C HIS A 86 11.28 -3.30 -5.13
N LYS A 87 10.46 -2.24 -5.19
CA LYS A 87 10.88 -0.91 -5.66
C LYS A 87 11.99 -0.29 -4.82
N TYR A 88 12.00 -0.52 -3.50
CA TYR A 88 12.88 0.20 -2.58
C TYR A 88 13.97 -0.66 -1.93
N LEU A 89 13.87 -1.98 -1.98
CA LEU A 89 14.78 -2.88 -1.26
C LEU A 89 15.35 -4.02 -2.11
N GLU A 90 14.87 -4.22 -3.33
CA GLU A 90 15.51 -5.13 -4.29
C GLU A 90 16.39 -4.33 -5.24
N GLU A 91 17.61 -4.81 -5.47
CA GLU A 91 18.60 -4.22 -6.40
C GLU A 91 18.36 -4.64 -7.85
#